data_AF-G8LY97-F1
#
_entry.id   AF-G8LY97-F1
#
_cell.length_a   1.000
_cell.length_b   1.000
_cell.length_c   1.000
_cell.angle_alpha   90.00
_cell.angle_beta   90.00
_cell.angle_gamma   90.00
#
_symmetry.space_group_name_H-M   'P 1'
#
loop_
_entity.id
_entity.type
_entity.pdbx_description
1 polymer ?
#
loop_
_entity_poly.entity_id
_entity_poly.type
_entity_poly.pdbx_seq_one_letter_code
_entity_poly.pdbx_strand_id
1 'polypeptide(L)'
;MAFKIFIAILIIIGVAMVALGLFILVAVLGLKMKAEPEINQIELSPMSGIGENFYSNFDQFLTSEGFEFIGDYSVANISGKAVETRIYRNINEGIEVTLCQQEDKNIRKMTLSFTTGFEDGSSIETTTNKEPPVFIYDNKRVYSLPIDDYKELLKFHRQKLKEELEKKTVAFDKMSAPVVESIINSTKKELERQMEYGILKFDAANGTYSFTLYGAVQSICKMIAFSFTKGKDKSMFDTQHRVKNKKKEWIKTFNLMGAIFFVMGLASLAKGTPNSAVLYFRLFSILFGSIVFLITDYILRTRNFEDSWK
;
A
#
# COMPACT_ATOMS: atom_id res chain seq x y z
N MET A 1 -18.45 -39.66 17.58
CA MET A 1 -18.90 -39.19 16.24
C MET A 1 -18.64 -37.70 16.04
N ALA A 2 -19.10 -36.84 16.97
CA ALA A 2 -18.91 -35.38 16.91
C ALA A 2 -17.44 -34.92 16.75
N PHE A 3 -16.48 -35.54 17.45
CA PHE A 3 -15.07 -35.17 17.36
C PHE A 3 -14.44 -35.41 15.96
N LYS A 4 -14.81 -36.50 15.28
CA LYS A 4 -14.34 -36.79 13.92
C LYS A 4 -14.92 -35.81 12.90
N ILE A 5 -16.19 -35.43 13.08
CA ILE A 5 -16.87 -34.42 12.25
C ILE A 5 -16.21 -33.05 12.45
N PHE A 6 -15.90 -32.67 13.70
CA PHE A 6 -15.20 -31.43 14.02
C PHE A 6 -13.81 -31.34 13.37
N ILE A 7 -13.02 -32.41 13.44
CA ILE A 7 -11.70 -32.46 12.78
C ILE A 7 -11.85 -32.37 11.25
N ALA A 8 -12.82 -33.06 10.66
CA ALA A 8 -13.08 -32.99 9.22
C ALA A 8 -13.43 -31.56 8.78
N ILE A 9 -14.26 -30.85 9.55
CA ILE A 9 -14.62 -29.44 9.30
C ILE A 9 -13.37 -28.55 9.37
N LEU A 10 -12.51 -28.70 10.38
CA LEU A 10 -11.26 -27.93 10.49
C LEU A 10 -10.32 -28.18 9.31
N ILE A 11 -10.21 -29.43 8.84
CA ILE A 11 -9.39 -29.77 7.67
C ILE A 11 -9.96 -29.10 6.41
N ILE A 12 -11.29 -29.16 6.21
CA ILE A 12 -11.94 -28.54 5.05
C ILE A 12 -11.73 -27.02 5.05
N ILE A 13 -11.92 -26.37 6.21
CA ILE A 13 -11.67 -24.92 6.37
C ILE A 13 -10.19 -24.62 6.10
N GLY A 14 -9.27 -25.41 6.64
CA GLY A 14 -7.83 -25.23 6.43
C GLY A 14 -7.44 -25.33 4.94
N VAL A 15 -7.95 -26.35 4.23
CA VAL A 15 -7.72 -26.52 2.79
C VAL A 15 -8.33 -25.35 1.99
N ALA A 16 -9.55 -24.91 2.34
CA ALA A 16 -10.19 -23.78 1.70
C ALA A 16 -9.39 -22.47 1.88
N MET A 17 -8.86 -22.23 3.08
CA MET A 17 -8.03 -21.05 3.36
C MET A 17 -6.70 -21.07 2.60
N VAL A 18 -6.05 -22.22 2.47
CA VAL A 18 -4.82 -22.38 1.66
C VAL A 18 -5.12 -22.13 0.17
N ALA A 19 -6.21 -22.71 -0.35
CA ALA A 19 -6.63 -22.50 -1.73
C ALA A 19 -6.94 -21.01 -2.00
N LEU A 20 -7.63 -20.34 -1.07
CA LEU A 20 -7.91 -18.90 -1.15
C LEU A 20 -6.62 -18.08 -1.15
N GLY A 21 -5.66 -18.39 -0.28
CA GLY A 21 -4.35 -17.72 -0.24
C GLY A 21 -3.56 -17.87 -1.54
N LEU A 22 -3.55 -19.07 -2.12
CA LEU A 22 -2.92 -19.32 -3.42
C LEU A 22 -3.61 -18.56 -4.55
N PHE A 23 -4.94 -18.52 -4.56
CA PHE A 23 -5.71 -17.76 -5.55
C PHE A 23 -5.37 -16.26 -5.50
N ILE A 24 -5.34 -15.66 -4.30
CA ILE A 24 -4.95 -14.26 -4.12
C ILE A 24 -3.51 -14.03 -4.59
N LEU A 25 -2.58 -14.94 -4.26
CA LEU A 25 -1.18 -14.83 -4.69
C LEU A 25 -1.04 -14.86 -6.22
N VAL A 26 -1.71 -15.79 -6.90
CA VAL A 26 -1.71 -15.87 -8.37
C VAL A 26 -2.32 -14.61 -8.99
N ALA A 27 -3.41 -14.09 -8.41
CA ALA A 27 -4.04 -12.85 -8.87
C ALA A 27 -3.08 -11.66 -8.77
N VAL A 28 -2.37 -11.49 -7.65
CA VAL A 28 -1.39 -10.40 -7.45
C VAL A 28 -0.19 -10.56 -8.39
N LEU A 29 0.33 -11.78 -8.56
CA LEU A 29 1.41 -12.06 -9.50
C LEU A 29 1.02 -11.82 -10.97
N GLY A 30 -0.27 -11.95 -11.29
CA GLY A 30 -0.83 -11.67 -12.61
C GLY A 30 -1.02 -10.19 -12.92
N LEU A 31 -0.91 -9.29 -11.92
CA LEU A 31 -1.04 -7.86 -12.13
C LEU A 31 0.13 -7.31 -12.96
N LYS A 32 -0.21 -6.60 -14.02
CA LYS A 32 0.74 -5.91 -14.91
C LYS A 32 0.50 -4.41 -14.88
N MET A 33 1.58 -3.66 -14.73
CA MET A 33 1.63 -2.21 -14.76
C MET A 33 2.38 -1.76 -16.01
N LYS A 34 1.84 -0.83 -16.79
CA LYS A 34 2.52 -0.29 -17.96
C LYS A 34 3.69 0.58 -17.51
N ALA A 35 4.85 0.45 -18.16
CA ALA A 35 5.99 1.32 -17.87
C ALA A 35 5.70 2.79 -18.21
N GLU A 36 4.92 2.99 -19.27
CA GLU A 36 4.39 4.30 -19.67
C GLU A 36 2.87 4.23 -19.54
N PRO A 37 2.27 4.97 -18.60
CA PRO A 37 0.82 5.00 -18.45
C PRO A 37 0.19 5.69 -19.66
N GLU A 38 -0.98 5.22 -20.09
CA GLU A 38 -1.79 5.93 -21.07
C GLU A 38 -2.50 7.08 -20.35
N ILE A 39 -2.27 8.31 -20.81
CA ILE A 39 -2.83 9.53 -20.21
C ILE A 39 -3.64 10.24 -21.27
N ASN A 40 -4.94 10.41 -21.01
CA ASN A 40 -5.84 11.16 -21.88
C ASN A 40 -6.44 12.33 -21.11
N GLN A 41 -6.50 13.51 -21.70
CA GLN A 41 -7.29 14.59 -21.14
C GLN A 41 -8.77 14.27 -21.32
N ILE A 42 -9.56 14.47 -20.27
CA ILE A 42 -10.99 14.17 -20.24
C ILE A 42 -11.77 15.35 -19.64
N GLU A 43 -13.10 15.26 -19.69
CA GLU A 43 -13.98 16.07 -18.85
C GLU A 43 -14.49 15.18 -17.71
N LEU A 44 -14.12 15.49 -16.48
CA LEU A 44 -14.45 14.64 -15.34
C LEU A 44 -15.94 14.75 -15.03
N SER A 45 -16.64 13.63 -15.13
CA SER A 45 -18.03 13.55 -14.67
C SER A 45 -18.09 13.35 -13.15
N PRO A 46 -19.06 13.93 -12.45
CA PRO A 46 -19.26 13.64 -11.03
C PRO A 46 -19.50 12.15 -10.77
N MET A 47 -18.78 11.58 -9.80
CA MET A 47 -18.97 10.18 -9.40
C MET A 47 -20.37 9.96 -8.83
N SER A 48 -20.99 8.82 -9.16
CA SER A 48 -22.33 8.48 -8.67
C SER A 48 -22.39 8.38 -7.14
N GLY A 49 -23.36 9.08 -6.53
CA GLY A 49 -23.59 9.05 -5.08
C GLY A 49 -22.68 9.97 -4.27
N ILE A 50 -21.78 10.73 -4.91
CA ILE A 50 -21.17 11.91 -4.32
C ILE A 50 -22.20 13.05 -4.39
N GLY A 51 -22.33 13.83 -3.32
CA GLY A 51 -23.31 14.92 -3.25
C GLY A 51 -23.12 15.92 -4.39
N GLU A 52 -24.22 16.38 -4.98
CA GLU A 52 -24.24 17.23 -6.19
C GLU A 52 -23.34 18.47 -6.08
N ASN A 53 -23.17 19.00 -4.87
CA ASN A 53 -22.38 20.20 -4.62
C ASN A 53 -20.91 19.95 -4.26
N PHE A 54 -20.45 18.70 -4.16
CA PHE A 54 -19.09 18.40 -3.68
C PHE A 54 -18.02 19.06 -4.56
N TYR A 55 -18.06 18.80 -5.87
CA TYR A 55 -17.06 19.34 -6.80
C TYR A 55 -17.09 20.86 -6.84
N SER A 56 -18.28 21.47 -6.94
CA SER A 56 -18.41 22.92 -6.89
C SER A 56 -17.83 23.53 -5.60
N ASN A 57 -18.13 22.93 -4.44
CA ASN A 57 -17.60 23.39 -3.15
C ASN A 57 -16.08 23.18 -3.01
N PHE A 58 -15.57 22.10 -3.58
CA PHE A 58 -14.14 21.76 -3.58
C PHE A 58 -13.37 22.72 -4.50
N ASP A 59 -13.87 22.95 -5.72
CA ASP A 59 -13.29 23.84 -6.72
C ASP A 59 -13.29 25.29 -6.21
N GLN A 60 -14.40 25.77 -5.63
CA GLN A 60 -14.49 27.09 -5.02
C GLN A 60 -13.51 27.25 -3.85
N PHE A 61 -13.41 26.23 -2.99
CA PHE A 61 -12.48 26.25 -1.87
C PHE A 61 -11.03 26.35 -2.35
N LEU A 62 -10.60 25.46 -3.26
CA LEU A 62 -9.22 25.47 -3.76
C LEU A 62 -8.90 26.80 -4.47
N THR A 63 -9.83 27.31 -5.28
CA THR A 63 -9.66 28.62 -5.93
C THR A 63 -9.50 29.74 -4.89
N SER A 64 -10.29 29.73 -3.81
CA SER A 64 -10.16 30.71 -2.73
C SER A 64 -8.85 30.62 -1.96
N GLU A 65 -8.20 29.45 -1.98
CA GLU A 65 -6.90 29.17 -1.38
C GLU A 65 -5.72 29.41 -2.34
N GLY A 66 -5.98 29.99 -3.52
CA GLY A 66 -4.95 30.36 -4.50
C GLY A 66 -4.48 29.20 -5.38
N PHE A 67 -5.25 28.12 -5.46
CA PHE A 67 -4.98 27.03 -6.41
C PHE A 67 -5.62 27.30 -7.76
N GLU A 68 -4.87 27.00 -8.81
CA GLU A 68 -5.32 27.07 -10.21
C GLU A 68 -5.69 25.67 -10.69
N PHE A 69 -6.83 25.56 -11.39
CA PHE A 69 -7.24 24.32 -12.05
C PHE A 69 -6.36 24.08 -13.27
N ILE A 70 -5.78 22.89 -13.37
CA ILE A 70 -4.88 22.53 -14.46
C ILE A 70 -5.57 21.64 -15.49
N GLY A 71 -6.42 20.72 -15.05
CA GLY A 71 -7.15 19.84 -15.95
C GLY A 71 -7.59 18.53 -15.32
N ASP A 72 -8.43 17.82 -16.08
CA ASP A 72 -8.93 16.48 -15.78
C ASP A 72 -8.29 15.47 -16.74
N TYR A 73 -7.83 14.34 -16.20
CA TYR A 73 -7.03 13.34 -16.89
C TYR A 73 -7.51 11.92 -16.55
N SER A 74 -7.50 11.04 -17.52
CA SER A 74 -7.67 9.61 -17.36
C SER A 74 -6.30 8.95 -17.45
N VAL A 75 -5.87 8.28 -16.37
CA VAL A 75 -4.56 7.64 -16.27
C VAL A 75 -4.74 6.13 -16.16
N ALA A 76 -4.36 5.39 -17.21
CA ALA A 76 -4.43 3.93 -17.24
C ALA A 76 -3.02 3.33 -17.09
N ASN A 77 -2.72 2.83 -15.88
CA ASN A 77 -1.44 2.22 -15.56
C ASN A 77 -1.55 0.69 -15.37
N ILE A 78 -2.64 0.19 -14.75
CA ILE A 78 -2.88 -1.24 -14.56
C ILE A 78 -3.88 -1.72 -15.61
N SER A 79 -3.60 -2.86 -16.26
CA SER A 79 -4.36 -3.40 -17.40
C SER A 79 -5.89 -3.16 -17.31
N GLY A 80 -6.35 -2.17 -18.08
CA GLY A 80 -7.77 -1.89 -18.33
C GLY A 80 -8.50 -1.06 -17.27
N LYS A 81 -7.84 -0.56 -16.23
CA LYS A 81 -8.48 0.29 -15.21
C LYS A 81 -7.85 1.68 -15.22
N ALA A 82 -8.56 2.63 -15.82
CA ALA A 82 -8.21 4.03 -15.74
C ALA A 82 -8.61 4.61 -14.37
N VAL A 83 -7.75 5.45 -13.82
CA VAL A 83 -8.07 6.32 -12.70
C VAL A 83 -8.31 7.70 -13.29
N GLU A 84 -9.49 8.25 -13.03
CA GLU A 84 -9.80 9.62 -13.43
C GLU A 84 -9.24 10.57 -12.37
N THR A 85 -8.58 11.63 -12.80
CA THR A 85 -7.73 12.44 -11.95
C THR A 85 -7.92 13.91 -12.29
N ARG A 86 -8.24 14.70 -11.27
CA ARG A 86 -8.39 16.14 -11.36
C ARG A 86 -7.24 16.82 -10.63
N ILE A 87 -6.60 17.78 -11.29
CA ILE A 87 -5.35 18.39 -10.81
C ILE A 87 -5.49 19.89 -10.62
N TYR A 88 -5.00 20.38 -9.48
CA TYR A 88 -4.83 21.79 -9.18
C TYR A 88 -3.40 22.07 -8.72
N ARG A 89 -2.93 23.30 -8.89
CA ARG A 89 -1.61 23.74 -8.40
C ARG A 89 -1.70 25.11 -7.74
N ASN A 90 -1.04 25.27 -6.61
CA ASN A 90 -0.72 26.56 -6.03
C ASN A 90 0.77 26.80 -6.25
N ILE A 91 1.09 27.62 -7.26
CA ILE A 91 2.46 27.89 -7.70
C ILE A 91 3.24 28.63 -6.61
N ASN A 92 2.57 29.50 -5.86
CA ASN A 92 3.21 30.31 -4.81
C ASN A 92 3.66 29.47 -3.60
N GLU A 93 2.90 28.41 -3.28
CA GLU A 93 3.21 27.51 -2.17
C GLU A 93 3.95 26.24 -2.62
N GLY A 94 3.97 25.95 -3.93
CA GLY A 94 4.53 24.71 -4.48
C GLY A 94 3.74 23.48 -4.03
N ILE A 95 2.42 23.57 -4.02
CA ILE A 95 1.51 22.47 -3.64
C ILE A 95 0.72 22.05 -4.87
N GLU A 96 0.75 20.75 -5.19
CA GLU A 96 -0.13 20.11 -6.16
C GLU A 96 -1.24 19.36 -5.43
N VAL A 97 -2.48 19.52 -5.91
CA VAL A 97 -3.64 18.78 -5.42
C VAL A 97 -4.08 17.80 -6.48
N THR A 98 -4.25 16.56 -6.09
CA THR A 98 -4.72 15.47 -6.94
C THR A 98 -5.97 14.86 -6.33
N LEU A 99 -7.09 14.94 -7.05
CA LEU A 99 -8.33 14.24 -6.75
C LEU A 99 -8.47 13.04 -7.70
N CYS A 100 -8.20 11.85 -7.19
CA CYS A 100 -8.35 10.59 -7.93
C CYS A 100 -9.74 9.98 -7.69
N GLN A 101 -10.32 9.47 -8.76
CA GLN A 101 -11.60 8.79 -8.78
C GLN A 101 -11.46 7.43 -9.46
N GLN A 102 -12.04 6.43 -8.81
CA GLN A 102 -12.16 5.09 -9.35
C GLN A 102 -13.60 4.61 -9.14
N GLU A 103 -14.33 4.47 -10.24
CA GLU A 103 -15.66 3.87 -10.28
C GLU A 103 -15.63 2.61 -11.16
N ASP A 104 -15.99 1.48 -10.57
CA ASP A 104 -16.21 0.19 -11.23
C ASP A 104 -17.52 -0.40 -10.66
N LYS A 105 -18.10 -1.42 -11.29
CA LYS A 105 -19.45 -1.96 -10.97
C LYS A 105 -19.73 -2.15 -9.47
N ASN A 106 -18.70 -2.46 -8.68
CA ASN A 106 -18.80 -2.71 -7.23
C ASN A 106 -17.84 -1.86 -6.39
N ILE A 107 -17.10 -0.91 -6.97
CA ILE A 107 -16.07 -0.14 -6.27
C ILE A 107 -16.28 1.34 -6.58
N ARG A 108 -16.44 2.14 -5.53
CA ARG A 108 -16.40 3.60 -5.59
C ARG A 108 -15.35 4.08 -4.62
N LYS A 109 -14.29 4.70 -5.14
CA LYS A 109 -13.21 5.22 -4.33
C LYS A 109 -12.81 6.59 -4.84
N MET A 110 -12.83 7.56 -3.92
CA MET A 110 -12.32 8.89 -4.13
C MET A 110 -11.15 9.10 -3.20
N THR A 111 -10.05 9.64 -3.71
CA THR A 111 -8.83 9.90 -2.94
C THR A 111 -8.33 11.29 -3.26
N LEU A 112 -8.13 12.08 -2.23
CA LEU A 112 -7.57 13.42 -2.33
C LEU A 112 -6.15 13.40 -1.78
N SER A 113 -5.21 14.01 -2.48
CA SER A 113 -3.82 14.14 -2.02
C SER A 113 -3.28 15.53 -2.31
N PHE A 114 -2.60 16.12 -1.32
CA PHE A 114 -1.79 17.33 -1.46
C PHE A 114 -0.32 16.93 -1.45
N THR A 115 0.44 17.33 -2.45
CA THR A 115 1.85 16.95 -2.60
C THR A 115 2.73 18.18 -2.78
N THR A 116 3.87 18.20 -2.09
CA THR A 116 4.93 19.17 -2.31
C THR A 116 6.25 18.46 -2.55
N GLY A 117 6.92 18.79 -3.64
CA GLY A 117 8.26 18.30 -3.97
C GLY A 117 9.35 19.29 -3.57
N PHE A 118 10.50 18.77 -3.17
CA PHE A 118 11.69 19.55 -2.79
C PHE A 118 12.81 19.38 -3.83
N GLU A 119 13.78 20.29 -3.79
CA GLU A 119 14.95 20.31 -4.70
C GLU A 119 15.85 19.07 -4.52
N ASP A 120 15.92 18.53 -3.30
CA ASP A 120 16.66 17.30 -2.98
C ASP A 120 16.01 16.02 -3.57
N GLY A 121 14.90 16.18 -4.30
CA GLY A 121 14.15 15.09 -4.90
C GLY A 121 13.27 14.32 -3.91
N SER A 122 13.14 14.79 -2.68
CA SER A 122 12.14 14.32 -1.73
C SER A 122 10.79 15.00 -1.91
N SER A 123 9.75 14.45 -1.30
CA SER A 123 8.41 15.05 -1.25
C SER A 123 7.69 14.74 0.05
N ILE A 124 6.71 15.58 0.37
CA ILE A 124 5.67 15.29 1.35
C ILE A 124 4.33 15.16 0.64
N GLU A 125 3.51 14.24 1.11
CA GLU A 125 2.13 14.06 0.67
C GLU A 125 1.22 13.97 1.89
N THR A 126 0.09 14.66 1.87
CA THR A 126 -1.02 14.38 2.78
C THR A 126 -2.20 13.85 1.98
N THR A 127 -2.81 12.75 2.41
CA THR A 127 -3.83 12.05 1.62
C THR A 127 -5.02 11.56 2.45
N THR A 128 -6.19 11.46 1.83
CA THR A 128 -7.34 10.73 2.40
C THR A 128 -7.25 9.22 2.16
N ASN A 129 -6.25 8.74 1.39
CA ASN A 129 -6.07 7.31 1.19
C ASN A 129 -5.69 6.64 2.51
N LYS A 130 -6.52 5.68 2.91
CA LYS A 130 -6.38 4.92 4.17
C LYS A 130 -5.61 3.62 3.98
N GLU A 131 -5.57 3.11 2.75
CA GLU A 131 -4.90 1.84 2.43
C GLU A 131 -3.38 1.95 2.59
N PRO A 132 -2.71 0.94 3.14
CA PRO A 132 -1.26 0.94 3.25
C PRO A 132 -0.65 1.00 1.85
N PRO A 133 0.45 1.73 1.66
CA PRO A 133 1.13 1.70 0.39
C PRO A 133 1.72 0.33 0.16
N VAL A 134 1.42 -0.23 -1.01
CA VAL A 134 2.04 -1.47 -1.47
C VAL A 134 3.55 -1.26 -1.63
N PHE A 135 3.91 -0.12 -2.21
CA PHE A 135 5.28 0.30 -2.50
C PHE A 135 6.02 0.89 -1.30
N ILE A 136 7.34 0.92 -1.42
CA ILE A 136 8.25 1.52 -0.44
C ILE A 136 8.60 2.93 -0.92
N TYR A 137 8.35 3.93 -0.08
CA TYR A 137 8.58 5.33 -0.40
C TYR A 137 9.71 5.92 0.45
N ASP A 138 10.96 5.82 0.00
CA ASP A 138 12.10 6.32 0.78
C ASP A 138 12.26 7.85 0.70
N ASN A 139 11.82 8.45 -0.41
CA ASN A 139 11.92 9.91 -0.64
C ASN A 139 10.57 10.62 -0.54
N LYS A 140 9.50 9.94 -0.14
CA LYS A 140 8.17 10.53 -0.05
C LYS A 140 7.57 10.23 1.32
N ARG A 141 7.44 11.26 2.15
CA ARG A 141 6.73 11.14 3.44
C ARG A 141 5.25 11.29 3.16
N VAL A 142 4.48 10.26 3.45
CA VAL A 142 3.03 10.29 3.26
C VAL A 142 2.36 10.33 4.62
N TYR A 143 1.47 11.29 4.81
CA TYR A 143 0.63 11.38 6.00
C TYR A 143 -0.83 11.18 5.60
N SER A 144 -1.57 10.35 6.33
CA SER A 144 -3.01 10.23 6.12
C SER A 144 -3.79 10.74 7.32
N LEU A 145 -4.87 11.48 7.05
CA LEU A 145 -5.79 11.89 8.09
C LEU A 145 -6.95 10.89 8.21
N PRO A 146 -7.46 10.64 9.43
CA PRO A 146 -8.62 9.78 9.64
C PRO A 146 -9.92 10.41 9.12
N ILE A 147 -9.94 11.72 8.92
CA ILE A 147 -11.10 12.54 8.56
C ILE A 147 -11.05 12.88 7.07
N ASP A 148 -12.18 12.69 6.38
CA ASP A 148 -12.34 12.96 4.95
C ASP A 148 -12.70 14.45 4.69
N ASP A 149 -12.07 15.39 5.41
CA ASP A 149 -12.25 16.84 5.26
C ASP A 149 -11.04 17.46 4.54
N TYR A 150 -11.27 17.90 3.31
CA TYR A 150 -10.23 18.48 2.45
C TYR A 150 -9.67 19.80 3.00
N LYS A 151 -10.43 20.54 3.82
CA LYS A 151 -9.97 21.80 4.44
C LYS A 151 -8.99 21.51 5.57
N GLU A 152 -9.30 20.52 6.41
CA GLU A 152 -8.38 20.08 7.45
C GLU A 152 -7.12 19.45 6.84
N LEU A 153 -7.26 18.70 5.75
CA LEU A 153 -6.14 18.11 5.03
C LEU A 153 -5.17 19.18 4.49
N LEU A 154 -5.68 20.24 3.85
CA LEU A 154 -4.83 21.35 3.40
C LEU A 154 -4.13 22.06 4.56
N LYS A 155 -4.85 22.35 5.66
CA LYS A 155 -4.26 22.98 6.85
C LYS A 155 -3.13 22.12 7.42
N PHE A 156 -3.35 20.81 7.52
CA PHE A 156 -2.34 19.88 7.99
C PHE A 156 -1.15 19.78 7.04
N HIS A 157 -1.40 19.77 5.72
CA HIS A 157 -0.33 19.81 4.71
C HIS A 157 0.55 21.05 4.87
N ARG A 158 -0.05 22.23 4.97
CA ARG A 158 0.68 23.50 5.17
C ARG A 158 1.47 23.51 6.47
N GLN A 159 0.94 22.91 7.54
CA GLN A 159 1.69 22.75 8.79
C GLN A 159 2.95 21.89 8.57
N LYS A 160 2.82 20.73 7.90
CA LYS A 160 3.97 19.86 7.60
C LYS A 160 4.95 20.47 6.61
N LEU A 161 4.44 21.21 5.63
CA LEU A 161 5.27 21.97 4.72
C LEU A 161 6.13 22.99 5.50
N LYS A 162 5.53 23.74 6.44
CA LYS A 162 6.27 24.70 7.27
C LYS A 162 7.38 24.03 8.09
N GLU A 163 7.13 22.85 8.65
CA GLU A 163 8.14 22.06 9.39
C GLU A 163 9.30 21.60 8.47
N GLU A 164 9.03 21.26 7.21
CA GLU A 164 10.06 20.85 6.24
C GLU A 164 10.81 22.04 5.62
N LEU A 165 10.17 23.20 5.48
CA LEU A 165 10.76 24.43 4.96
C LEU A 165 11.92 24.96 5.82
N GLU A 166 11.99 24.55 7.10
CA GLU A 166 13.15 24.84 7.96
C GLU A 166 14.42 24.10 7.50
N LYS A 167 14.28 23.06 6.66
CA LYS A 167 15.35 22.12 6.30
C LYS A 167 15.56 22.00 4.80
N LYS A 168 14.55 22.32 3.99
CA LYS A 168 14.51 22.02 2.56
C LYS A 168 13.90 23.16 1.76
N THR A 169 14.35 23.28 0.53
CA THR A 169 13.82 24.22 -0.47
C THR A 169 12.79 23.53 -1.35
N VAL A 170 11.67 24.21 -1.61
CA VAL A 170 10.61 23.73 -2.51
C VAL A 170 11.09 23.80 -3.95
N ALA A 171 10.83 22.73 -4.70
CA ALA A 171 11.12 22.65 -6.13
C ALA A 171 9.97 23.30 -6.94
N PHE A 172 9.97 24.63 -7.03
CA PHE A 172 8.94 25.40 -7.75
C PHE A 172 8.95 25.15 -9.25
N ASP A 173 10.09 24.79 -9.83
CA ASP A 173 10.25 24.38 -11.22
C ASP A 173 9.33 23.21 -11.61
N LYS A 174 9.02 22.32 -10.66
CA LYS A 174 8.09 21.19 -10.89
C LYS A 174 6.64 21.64 -11.10
N MET A 175 6.27 22.84 -10.63
CA MET A 175 4.90 23.35 -10.73
C MET A 175 4.57 23.86 -12.15
N SER A 176 5.57 24.24 -12.94
CA SER A 176 5.39 24.70 -14.31
C SER A 176 5.54 23.58 -15.35
N ALA A 177 5.99 22.38 -14.95
CA ALA A 177 6.16 21.24 -15.84
C ALA A 177 4.80 20.77 -16.42
N PRO A 178 4.75 20.33 -17.70
CA PRO A 178 3.56 19.73 -18.28
C PRO A 178 3.05 18.56 -17.43
N VAL A 179 1.75 18.50 -17.16
CA VAL A 179 1.15 17.47 -16.28
C VAL A 179 1.44 16.06 -16.77
N VAL A 180 1.25 15.80 -18.07
CA VAL A 180 1.48 14.49 -18.67
C VAL A 180 2.91 14.02 -18.45
N GLU A 181 3.88 14.89 -18.70
CA GLU A 181 5.30 14.60 -18.49
C GLU A 181 5.61 14.35 -17.00
N SER A 182 5.05 15.17 -16.11
CA SER A 182 5.20 15.00 -14.66
C SER A 182 4.68 13.63 -14.19
N ILE A 183 3.49 13.21 -14.65
CA ILE A 183 2.90 11.91 -14.31
C ILE A 183 3.77 10.76 -14.84
N ILE A 184 4.24 10.83 -16.09
CA ILE A 184 5.09 9.80 -16.70
C ILE A 184 6.40 9.68 -15.91
N ASN A 185 7.10 10.79 -15.69
CA ASN A 185 8.39 10.81 -15.02
C ASN A 185 8.28 10.33 -13.56
N SER A 186 7.23 10.76 -12.85
CA SER A 186 6.95 10.32 -11.47
C SER A 186 6.67 8.82 -11.42
N THR A 187 5.78 8.33 -12.30
CA THR A 187 5.43 6.91 -12.37
C THR A 187 6.63 6.04 -12.70
N LYS A 188 7.43 6.43 -13.70
CA LYS A 188 8.63 5.71 -14.11
C LYS A 188 9.64 5.61 -12.98
N LYS A 189 9.98 6.75 -12.36
CA LYS A 189 10.93 6.79 -11.23
C LYS A 189 10.47 5.94 -10.06
N GLU A 190 9.17 5.94 -9.77
CA GLU A 190 8.61 5.11 -8.71
C GLU A 190 8.74 3.61 -9.05
N LEU A 191 8.32 3.19 -10.25
CA LEU A 191 8.39 1.79 -10.68
C LEU A 191 9.83 1.26 -10.75
N GLU A 192 10.77 2.07 -11.23
CA GLU A 192 12.21 1.73 -11.25
C GLU A 192 12.75 1.47 -9.84
N ARG A 193 12.41 2.32 -8.86
CA ARG A 193 12.79 2.10 -7.47
C ARG A 193 12.18 0.83 -6.87
N GLN A 194 10.91 0.57 -7.14
CA GLN A 194 10.29 -0.67 -6.67
C GLN A 194 10.96 -1.92 -7.27
N MET A 195 11.55 -1.79 -8.45
CA MET A 195 12.39 -2.81 -9.05
C MET A 195 13.73 -2.97 -8.32
N GLU A 196 14.38 -1.86 -7.94
CA GLU A 196 15.61 -1.86 -7.11
C GLU A 196 15.38 -2.54 -5.75
N TYR A 197 14.21 -2.37 -5.14
CA TYR A 197 13.82 -3.08 -3.91
C TYR A 197 13.42 -4.55 -4.12
N GLY A 198 13.42 -5.03 -5.37
CA GLY A 198 13.01 -6.38 -5.73
C GLY A 198 11.51 -6.66 -5.53
N ILE A 199 10.68 -5.62 -5.41
CA ILE A 199 9.21 -5.73 -5.31
C ILE A 199 8.64 -6.02 -6.70
N LEU A 200 9.16 -5.35 -7.71
CA LEU A 200 8.76 -5.50 -9.10
C LEU A 200 9.87 -6.14 -9.95
N LYS A 201 9.46 -6.69 -11.09
CA LYS A 201 10.33 -7.09 -12.20
C LYS A 201 9.80 -6.47 -13.49
N PHE A 202 10.71 -6.06 -14.36
CA PHE A 202 10.36 -5.51 -15.68
C PHE A 202 10.38 -6.59 -16.76
N ASP A 203 9.32 -6.62 -17.55
CA ASP A 203 9.17 -7.43 -18.75
C ASP A 203 9.34 -6.52 -19.97
N ALA A 204 10.55 -6.52 -20.53
CA ALA A 204 10.91 -5.68 -21.68
C ALA A 204 10.14 -6.04 -22.95
N ALA A 205 9.69 -7.30 -23.11
CA ALA A 205 8.96 -7.72 -24.30
C ALA A 205 7.57 -7.10 -24.37
N ASN A 206 6.95 -6.86 -23.21
CA ASN A 206 5.61 -6.30 -23.09
C ASN A 206 5.59 -4.85 -22.59
N GLY A 207 6.74 -4.28 -22.21
CA GLY A 207 6.83 -2.93 -21.63
C GLY A 207 6.09 -2.80 -20.30
N THR A 208 6.08 -3.87 -19.48
CA THR A 208 5.29 -3.92 -18.24
C THR A 208 6.11 -4.31 -17.02
N TYR A 209 5.76 -3.74 -15.87
CA TYR A 209 6.21 -4.20 -14.56
C TYR A 209 5.20 -5.20 -13.97
N SER A 210 5.71 -6.20 -13.27
CA SER A 210 4.90 -7.19 -12.56
C SER A 210 5.50 -7.48 -11.19
N PHE A 211 4.68 -7.97 -10.26
CA PHE A 211 5.17 -8.32 -8.93
C PHE A 211 6.15 -9.51 -8.99
N THR A 212 7.19 -9.43 -8.17
CA THR A 212 7.96 -10.63 -7.77
C THR A 212 7.18 -11.42 -6.73
N LEU A 213 7.61 -12.65 -6.44
CA LEU A 213 7.02 -13.42 -5.34
C LEU A 213 7.14 -12.68 -4.01
N TYR A 214 8.30 -12.06 -3.76
CA TYR A 214 8.55 -11.24 -2.58
C TYR A 214 7.58 -10.05 -2.49
N GLY A 215 7.47 -9.27 -3.57
CA GLY A 215 6.57 -8.12 -3.63
C GLY A 215 5.11 -8.51 -3.48
N ALA A 216 4.68 -9.61 -4.10
CA ALA A 216 3.31 -10.11 -3.99
C ALA A 216 2.97 -10.52 -2.55
N VAL A 217 3.83 -11.31 -1.90
CA VAL A 217 3.62 -11.72 -0.50
C VAL A 217 3.61 -10.51 0.42
N GLN A 218 4.54 -9.57 0.26
CA GLN A 218 4.59 -8.36 1.07
C GLN A 218 3.30 -7.53 0.94
N SER A 219 2.82 -7.35 -0.29
CA SER A 219 1.58 -6.62 -0.59
C SER A 219 0.37 -7.28 0.08
N ILE A 220 0.24 -8.60 -0.05
CA ILE A 220 -0.84 -9.38 0.55
C ILE A 220 -0.80 -9.25 2.07
N CYS A 221 0.38 -9.42 2.69
CA CYS A 221 0.54 -9.30 4.13
C CYS A 221 0.15 -7.90 4.64
N LYS A 222 0.56 -6.82 3.95
CA LYS A 222 0.17 -5.44 4.28
C LYS A 222 -1.36 -5.27 4.25
N MET A 223 -2.01 -5.74 3.18
CA MET A 223 -3.45 -5.62 3.01
C MET A 223 -4.24 -6.45 4.03
N ILE A 224 -3.77 -7.65 4.37
CA ILE A 224 -4.35 -8.49 5.42
C ILE A 224 -4.20 -7.80 6.78
N ALA A 225 -3.00 -7.32 7.12
CA ALA A 225 -2.75 -6.60 8.37
C ALA A 225 -3.67 -5.37 8.50
N PHE A 226 -3.81 -4.60 7.43
CA PHE A 226 -4.73 -3.48 7.36
C PHE A 226 -6.19 -3.89 7.55
N SER A 227 -6.63 -4.99 6.94
CA SER A 227 -8.00 -5.51 7.10
C SER A 227 -8.35 -5.84 8.56
N PHE A 228 -7.36 -6.23 9.37
CA PHE A 228 -7.53 -6.51 10.80
C PHE A 228 -7.40 -5.28 11.72
N THR A 229 -6.97 -4.11 11.21
CA THR A 229 -6.97 -2.88 12.01
C THR A 229 -8.41 -2.40 12.27
N LYS A 230 -8.74 -2.13 13.55
CA LYS A 230 -10.06 -1.62 13.98
C LYS A 230 -10.01 -0.11 14.18
N GLY A 231 -11.14 0.58 13.94
CA GLY A 231 -11.37 1.97 14.37
C GLY A 231 -11.45 3.01 13.24
N LYS A 232 -11.74 4.26 13.62
CA LYS A 232 -11.77 5.45 12.73
C LYS A 232 -10.36 5.89 12.26
N ASP A 233 -9.31 5.34 12.87
CA ASP A 233 -7.89 5.59 12.54
C ASP A 233 -7.27 4.48 11.67
N LYS A 234 -7.98 4.05 10.62
CA LYS A 234 -7.42 3.13 9.61
C LYS A 234 -6.44 3.87 8.69
N SER A 235 -5.38 4.45 9.23
CA SER A 235 -4.39 5.20 8.48
C SER A 235 -3.02 4.60 8.82
N MET A 236 -2.42 3.84 7.89
CA MET A 236 -1.07 3.28 8.05
C MET A 236 0.01 4.11 7.36
N PHE A 237 -0.31 5.27 6.76
CA PHE A 237 0.71 6.14 6.21
C PHE A 237 1.42 6.90 7.32
N ASP A 238 2.73 6.67 7.39
CA ASP A 238 3.79 7.37 8.12
C ASP A 238 3.31 8.38 9.19
N THR A 239 2.62 7.86 10.21
CA THR A 239 2.79 8.39 11.56
C THR A 239 4.25 8.17 11.85
N GLN A 240 5.05 9.25 11.84
CA GLN A 240 6.47 9.29 12.20
C GLN A 240 6.99 7.91 12.58
N HIS A 241 7.64 7.19 11.67
CA HIS A 241 8.16 5.89 12.01
C HIS A 241 9.07 6.02 13.23
N ARG A 242 8.52 5.66 14.41
CA ARG A 242 9.28 5.04 15.49
C ARG A 242 10.15 4.03 14.77
N VAL A 243 11.48 4.16 14.82
CA VAL A 243 12.37 3.18 14.19
C VAL A 243 12.11 1.88 14.93
N LYS A 244 11.13 1.11 14.44
CA LYS A 244 10.73 -0.15 15.04
C LYS A 244 11.99 -0.97 15.01
N ASN A 245 12.36 -1.48 16.17
CA ASN A 245 13.61 -2.18 16.32
C ASN A 245 13.66 -3.28 15.25
N LYS A 246 14.54 -3.15 14.24
CA LYS A 246 14.57 -4.07 13.07
C LYS A 246 14.68 -5.52 13.52
N LYS A 247 15.34 -5.78 14.67
CA LYS A 247 15.42 -7.10 15.28
C LYS A 247 14.06 -7.60 15.77
N LYS A 248 13.22 -6.75 16.37
CA LYS A 248 11.86 -7.10 16.82
C LYS A 248 10.97 -7.50 15.65
N GLU A 249 11.01 -6.73 14.55
CA GLU A 249 10.21 -7.04 13.36
C GLU A 249 10.68 -8.33 12.67
N TRP A 250 11.99 -8.54 12.55
CA TRP A 250 12.54 -9.81 12.09
C TRP A 250 12.12 -11.00 12.97
N ILE A 251 12.14 -10.85 14.30
CA ILE A 251 11.71 -11.90 15.24
C ILE A 251 10.20 -12.17 15.09
N LYS A 252 9.36 -11.15 14.86
CA LYS A 252 7.93 -11.34 14.55
C LYS A 252 7.70 -12.07 13.24
N THR A 253 8.48 -11.75 12.19
CA THR A 253 8.39 -12.46 10.91
C THR A 253 8.77 -13.93 11.06
N PHE A 254 9.84 -14.23 11.80
CA PHE A 254 10.21 -15.62 12.12
C PHE A 254 9.17 -16.31 13.00
N ASN A 255 8.55 -15.60 13.94
CA ASN A 255 7.45 -16.14 14.73
C ASN A 255 6.27 -16.56 13.86
N LEU A 256 5.86 -15.68 12.94
CA LEU A 256 4.78 -15.95 11.99
C LEU A 256 5.13 -17.12 11.07
N MET A 257 6.35 -17.18 10.52
CA MET A 257 6.81 -18.32 9.73
C MET A 257 6.80 -19.62 10.54
N GLY A 258 7.29 -19.59 11.79
CA GLY A 258 7.26 -20.74 12.69
C GLY A 258 5.83 -21.25 12.94
N ALA A 259 4.89 -20.33 13.17
CA ALA A 259 3.48 -20.66 13.31
C ALA A 259 2.91 -21.30 12.03
N ILE A 260 3.25 -20.77 10.85
CA ILE A 260 2.81 -21.30 9.56
C ILE A 260 3.38 -22.72 9.34
N PHE A 261 4.67 -22.94 9.57
CA PHE A 261 5.29 -24.27 9.45
C PHE A 261 4.70 -25.28 10.43
N PHE A 262 4.41 -24.84 11.65
CA PHE A 262 3.76 -25.68 12.66
C PHE A 262 2.36 -26.09 12.23
N VAL A 263 1.54 -25.14 11.78
CA VAL A 263 0.18 -25.40 11.30
C VAL A 263 0.20 -26.28 10.05
N MET A 264 1.11 -26.04 9.10
CA MET A 264 1.30 -26.91 7.92
C MET A 264 1.68 -28.34 8.32
N GLY A 265 2.63 -28.47 9.26
CA GLY A 265 3.05 -29.76 9.80
C GLY A 265 1.91 -30.50 10.48
N LEU A 266 1.15 -29.85 11.36
CA LEU A 266 -0.02 -30.44 12.02
C LEU A 266 -1.12 -30.82 11.03
N ALA A 267 -1.41 -29.95 10.06
CA ALA A 267 -2.40 -30.22 9.01
C ALA A 267 -1.99 -31.42 8.14
N SER A 268 -0.68 -31.62 7.94
CA SER A 268 -0.17 -32.75 7.18
C SER A 268 -0.20 -34.08 7.94
N LEU A 269 -0.18 -34.09 9.28
CA LEU A 269 -0.39 -35.31 10.10
C LEU A 269 -1.81 -35.87 9.98
N ALA A 270 -2.79 -35.03 9.63
CA ALA A 270 -4.17 -35.44 9.46
C ALA A 270 -4.40 -36.34 8.22
N LYS A 271 -3.40 -36.51 7.34
CA LYS A 271 -3.43 -37.42 6.19
C LYS A 271 -2.58 -38.66 6.49
N GLY A 272 -3.12 -39.87 6.36
CA GLY A 272 -2.34 -41.11 6.50
C GLY A 272 -1.09 -41.13 5.60
N THR A 273 -0.01 -41.77 6.05
CA THR A 273 1.31 -41.74 5.38
C THR A 273 1.56 -42.95 4.48
N PRO A 274 1.90 -42.77 3.20
CA PRO A 274 2.37 -43.86 2.34
C PRO A 274 3.91 -43.98 2.27
N ASN A 275 4.71 -43.01 2.74
CA ASN A 275 6.18 -43.05 2.68
C ASN A 275 6.85 -42.31 3.86
N SER A 276 8.01 -42.81 4.32
CA SER A 276 8.78 -42.34 5.48
C SER A 276 9.37 -40.94 5.30
N ALA A 277 9.82 -40.57 4.10
CA ALA A 277 10.33 -39.22 3.80
C ALA A 277 9.29 -38.12 4.09
N VAL A 278 8.03 -38.41 3.78
CA VAL A 278 6.91 -37.51 4.07
C VAL A 278 6.70 -37.44 5.58
N LEU A 279 6.69 -38.55 6.30
CA LEU A 279 6.60 -38.55 7.77
C LEU A 279 7.70 -37.71 8.43
N TYR A 280 8.95 -37.83 7.97
CA TYR A 280 10.07 -37.05 8.50
C TYR A 280 9.95 -35.56 8.21
N PHE A 281 9.52 -35.17 7.00
CA PHE A 281 9.26 -33.76 6.68
C PHE A 281 8.13 -33.17 7.54
N ARG A 282 7.11 -33.96 7.87
CA ARG A 282 6.00 -33.53 8.74
C ARG A 282 6.44 -33.34 10.18
N LEU A 283 7.14 -34.33 10.74
CA LEU A 283 7.72 -34.24 12.08
C LEU A 283 8.69 -33.06 12.17
N PHE A 284 9.52 -32.86 11.14
CA PHE A 284 10.41 -31.71 11.03
C PHE A 284 9.63 -30.40 11.00
N SER A 285 8.59 -30.25 10.17
CA SER A 285 7.80 -29.02 10.06
C SER A 285 7.08 -28.67 11.37
N ILE A 286 6.58 -29.68 12.09
CA ILE A 286 5.97 -29.50 13.41
C ILE A 286 7.03 -29.08 14.42
N LEU A 287 8.08 -29.89 14.60
CA LEU A 287 9.08 -29.64 15.63
C LEU A 287 9.82 -28.32 15.37
N PHE A 288 10.26 -28.08 14.14
CA PHE A 288 10.93 -26.85 13.75
C PHE A 288 9.98 -25.65 13.84
N GLY A 289 8.75 -25.76 13.32
CA GLY A 289 7.75 -24.70 13.42
C GLY A 289 7.40 -24.33 14.86
N SER A 290 7.17 -25.34 15.72
CA SER A 290 6.92 -25.16 17.16
C SER A 290 8.10 -24.50 17.86
N ILE A 291 9.32 -24.98 17.61
CA ILE A 291 10.53 -24.47 18.27
C ILE A 291 10.76 -23.01 17.85
N VAL A 292 10.69 -22.70 16.55
CA VAL A 292 10.85 -21.33 16.06
C VAL A 292 9.77 -20.42 16.61
N PHE A 293 8.50 -20.85 16.60
CA PHE A 293 7.39 -20.07 17.15
C PHE A 293 7.53 -19.81 18.65
N LEU A 294 7.78 -20.85 19.46
CA LEU A 294 7.87 -20.73 20.91
C LEU A 294 9.08 -19.90 21.35
N ILE A 295 10.25 -20.09 20.72
CA ILE A 295 11.46 -19.33 21.05
C ILE A 295 11.26 -17.85 20.69
N THR A 296 10.73 -17.57 19.50
CA THR A 296 10.53 -16.18 19.07
C THR A 296 9.40 -15.49 19.85
N ASP A 297 8.32 -16.20 20.22
CA ASP A 297 7.25 -15.67 21.09
C ASP A 297 7.78 -15.38 22.50
N TYR A 298 8.57 -16.30 23.06
CA TYR A 298 9.22 -16.10 24.36
C TYR A 298 10.14 -14.87 24.33
N ILE A 299 10.98 -14.74 23.30
CA ILE A 299 11.86 -13.57 23.12
C ILE A 299 11.02 -12.28 22.98
N LEU A 300 9.92 -12.30 22.23
CA LEU A 300 9.03 -11.14 22.07
C LEU A 300 8.36 -10.71 23.37
N ARG A 301 8.07 -11.66 24.27
CA ARG A 301 7.42 -11.39 25.57
C ARG A 301 8.39 -10.99 26.67
N THR A 302 9.64 -11.45 26.61
CA THR A 302 10.62 -11.29 27.70
C THR A 302 11.66 -10.20 27.45
N ARG A 303 11.95 -9.85 26.19
CA ARG A 303 12.86 -8.75 25.88
C ARG A 303 12.10 -7.45 25.70
N ASN A 304 12.56 -6.42 26.40
CA ASN A 304 12.18 -5.05 26.10
C ASN A 304 12.89 -4.60 24.83
N PHE A 305 12.13 -4.56 23.74
CA PHE A 305 12.57 -3.92 22.52
C PHE A 305 12.23 -2.44 22.62
N GLU A 306 13.19 -1.65 23.07
CA GLU A 306 13.12 -0.21 22.97
C GLU A 306 13.20 0.16 21.49
N ASP A 307 12.15 0.82 21.01
CA ASP A 307 12.19 1.45 19.72
C ASP A 307 12.74 2.87 19.91
N SER A 308 13.75 3.24 19.13
CA SER A 308 14.40 4.54 19.22
C SER A 308 13.70 5.57 18.35
N TRP A 309 13.68 6.82 18.81
CA TRP A 309 13.27 7.96 18.03
C TRP A 309 14.42 8.39 17.11
N LYS A 310 14.14 8.51 15.80
CA LYS A 310 14.97 9.22 14.83
C LYS A 310 14.06 9.96 13.86
#